data_AF-A0A4V1UI76-F1
#
_entry.id   AF-A0A4V1UI76-F1
#
_cell.length_a   1.000
_cell.length_b   1.000
_cell.length_c   1.000
_cell.angle_alpha   90.00
_cell.angle_beta   90.00
_cell.angle_gamma   90.00
#
_symmetry.space_group_name_H-M   'P 1'
#
loop_
_entity.id
_entity.type
_entity.pdbx_description
1 polymer ?
#
loop_
_entity_poly.entity_id
_entity_poly.type
_entity_poly.pdbx_seq_one_letter_code
_entity_poly.pdbx_strand_id
1 'polypeptide(L)'
;QYSTTTTASSLEAWNKAYKGSGQVHEVCCYPRLPGLIDAHARLIKAALDSAEGKVRVLFSAHGLPERVIKAGDPYQRQIEATAAAIIARLDQPVDWQVCYQSRVGRLVWIGPSTPEAIEQAARDEVGVVVLPIAFVSEHIETLVELDHEYAELAENLGCAPYIRVPALGVDRAFIAALADITVAALDQPGVAPGAGWTCGECGPICPARDRANSGGVAAA
;
A
#
# COMPACT_ATOMS: atom_id res chain seq x y z
N GLN A 1 -1.31 -1.00 -4.88
CA GLN A 1 -0.33 0.00 -5.36
C GLN A 1 0.46 -0.67 -6.48
N TYR A 2 0.85 0.05 -7.54
CA TYR A 2 1.55 -0.54 -8.69
C TYR A 2 3.04 -0.71 -8.41
N SER A 3 3.60 -1.84 -8.83
CA SER A 3 5.05 -2.07 -8.97
C SER A 3 5.32 -2.82 -10.28
N THR A 4 6.48 -2.57 -10.87
CA THR A 4 7.04 -3.36 -11.98
C THR A 4 7.27 -4.82 -11.59
N THR A 5 7.48 -5.09 -10.30
CA THR A 5 7.73 -6.44 -9.79
C THR A 5 6.45 -7.23 -9.46
N THR A 6 5.27 -6.58 -9.47
CA THR A 6 4.00 -7.22 -9.13
C THR A 6 2.96 -7.05 -10.24
N THR A 7 2.28 -5.90 -10.30
CA THR A 7 1.21 -5.64 -11.26
C THR A 7 1.71 -5.73 -12.70
N ALA A 8 2.86 -5.14 -13.02
CA ALA A 8 3.39 -5.19 -14.39
C ALA A 8 3.66 -6.61 -14.85
N SER A 9 4.33 -7.42 -14.02
CA SER A 9 4.58 -8.85 -14.27
C SER A 9 3.28 -9.63 -14.53
N SER A 10 2.22 -9.33 -13.78
CA SER A 10 0.90 -9.95 -13.97
C SER A 10 0.26 -9.55 -15.31
N LEU A 11 0.36 -8.27 -15.68
CA LEU A 11 -0.15 -7.76 -16.95
C LEU A 11 0.65 -8.29 -18.15
N GLU A 12 1.98 -8.42 -18.03
CA GLU A 12 2.83 -9.05 -19.04
C GLU A 12 2.44 -10.52 -19.25
N ALA A 13 2.19 -11.26 -18.17
CA ALA A 13 1.73 -12.64 -18.23
C ALA A 13 0.36 -12.75 -18.93
N TRP A 14 -0.58 -11.87 -18.59
CA TRP A 14 -1.88 -11.79 -19.25
C TRP A 14 -1.75 -11.50 -20.75
N ASN A 15 -0.98 -10.47 -21.14
CA ASN A 15 -0.78 -10.10 -22.54
C ASN A 15 -0.11 -11.20 -23.36
N LYS A 16 0.78 -11.99 -22.73
CA LYS A 16 1.36 -13.18 -23.34
C LYS A 16 0.32 -14.28 -23.55
N ALA A 17 -0.52 -14.55 -22.55
CA ALA A 17 -1.47 -15.67 -22.56
C ALA A 17 -2.76 -15.40 -23.35
N TYR A 18 -3.33 -14.21 -23.24
CA TYR A 18 -4.59 -13.87 -23.90
C TYR A 18 -4.38 -13.72 -25.42
N LYS A 19 -5.22 -14.44 -26.18
CA LYS A 19 -5.29 -14.41 -27.66
C LYS A 19 -6.73 -14.29 -28.17
N GLY A 20 -7.66 -13.96 -27.28
CA GLY A 20 -9.07 -13.81 -27.60
C GLY A 20 -9.38 -12.49 -28.33
N SER A 21 -10.61 -12.37 -28.80
CA SER A 21 -11.12 -11.17 -29.51
C SER A 21 -11.76 -10.12 -28.59
N GLY A 22 -11.84 -10.39 -27.28
CA GLY A 22 -12.43 -9.46 -26.31
C GLY A 22 -11.54 -8.25 -26.06
N GLN A 23 -12.17 -7.14 -25.67
CA GLN A 23 -11.45 -5.95 -25.24
C GLN A 23 -10.88 -6.16 -23.84
N VAL A 24 -9.64 -5.73 -23.64
CA VAL A 24 -8.96 -5.78 -22.34
C VAL A 24 -9.02 -4.40 -21.71
N HIS A 25 -9.51 -4.35 -20.48
CA HIS A 25 -9.61 -3.15 -19.65
C HIS A 25 -8.81 -3.40 -18.37
N GLU A 26 -7.91 -2.49 -18.04
CA GLU A 26 -6.96 -2.68 -16.94
C GLU A 26 -7.09 -1.57 -15.91
N VAL A 27 -7.41 -1.95 -14.67
CA VAL A 27 -7.27 -1.06 -13.51
C VAL A 27 -5.85 -1.27 -12.94
N CYS A 28 -4.90 -0.40 -13.33
CA CYS A 28 -3.49 -0.63 -13.02
C CYS A 28 -3.10 -0.34 -11.56
N CYS A 29 -3.78 0.60 -10.92
CA CYS A 29 -3.54 0.94 -9.52
C CYS A 29 -4.75 1.62 -8.90
N TYR A 30 -4.84 1.65 -7.57
CA TYR A 30 -5.93 2.29 -6.83
C TYR A 30 -5.49 2.82 -5.44
N PRO A 31 -4.34 3.51 -5.32
CA PRO A 31 -3.74 3.86 -4.02
C PRO A 31 -4.60 4.77 -3.13
N ARG A 32 -5.54 5.52 -3.72
CA ARG A 32 -6.45 6.42 -2.98
C ARG A 32 -7.93 6.05 -3.14
N LEU A 33 -8.23 4.79 -3.45
CA LEU A 33 -9.61 4.33 -3.56
C LEU A 33 -10.37 4.60 -2.25
N PRO A 34 -11.49 5.35 -2.24
CA PRO A 34 -12.16 5.71 -0.99
C PRO A 34 -12.48 4.52 -0.09
N GLY A 35 -13.03 3.42 -0.64
CA GLY A 35 -13.30 2.21 0.13
C GLY A 35 -12.05 1.52 0.71
N LEU A 36 -10.88 1.66 0.07
CA LEU A 36 -9.59 1.20 0.61
C LEU A 36 -9.16 2.06 1.80
N ILE A 37 -9.27 3.39 1.64
CA ILE A 37 -8.85 4.37 2.65
C ILE A 37 -9.75 4.28 3.89
N ASP A 38 -11.07 4.23 3.68
CA ASP A 38 -12.06 4.11 4.75
C ASP A 38 -11.92 2.82 5.54
N ALA A 39 -11.71 1.69 4.86
CA ALA A 39 -11.53 0.40 5.52
C ALA A 39 -10.29 0.42 6.42
N HIS A 40 -9.14 0.87 5.92
CA HIS A 40 -7.93 1.01 6.72
C HIS A 40 -8.08 2.01 7.87
N ALA A 41 -8.69 3.17 7.63
CA ALA A 41 -8.89 4.18 8.64
C ALA A 41 -9.72 3.64 9.82
N ARG A 42 -10.78 2.87 9.56
CA ARG A 42 -11.55 2.18 10.62
C ARG A 42 -10.70 1.22 11.43
N LEU A 43 -9.88 0.40 10.77
CA LEU A 43 -9.05 -0.60 11.44
C LEU A 43 -7.96 0.06 12.31
N ILE A 44 -7.31 1.10 11.80
CA ILE A 44 -6.34 1.88 12.56
C ILE A 44 -7.01 2.58 13.73
N LYS A 45 -8.17 3.21 13.51
CA LYS A 45 -8.91 3.87 14.58
C LYS A 45 -9.24 2.89 15.71
N ALA A 46 -9.73 1.69 15.38
CA ALA A 46 -10.00 0.65 16.37
C ALA A 46 -8.74 0.22 17.15
N ALA A 47 -7.60 0.08 16.46
CA ALA A 47 -6.33 -0.24 17.09
C ALA A 47 -5.83 0.89 18.02
N LEU A 48 -5.91 2.15 17.58
CA LEU A 48 -5.57 3.33 18.38
C LEU A 48 -6.48 3.47 19.61
N ASP A 49 -7.79 3.26 19.44
CA ASP A 49 -8.78 3.30 20.54
C ASP A 49 -8.51 2.21 21.59
N SER A 50 -7.88 1.09 21.18
CA SER A 50 -7.48 -0.01 22.08
C SER A 50 -6.09 0.13 22.69
N ALA A 51 -5.28 1.05 22.20
CA ALA A 51 -3.90 1.19 22.62
C ALA A 51 -3.79 1.90 23.98
N GLU A 52 -3.02 1.33 24.89
CA GLU A 52 -2.65 2.00 26.13
C GLU A 52 -1.39 2.86 25.91
N GLY A 53 -1.44 4.13 26.30
CA GLY A 53 -0.29 5.04 26.20
C GLY A 53 -0.10 5.66 24.81
N LYS A 54 1.09 6.21 24.57
CA LYS A 54 1.45 6.83 23.28
C LYS A 54 1.91 5.76 22.31
N VAL A 55 1.42 5.83 21.07
CA VAL A 55 1.80 4.91 20.01
C VAL A 55 2.12 5.64 18.72
N ARG A 56 3.01 5.05 17.92
CA ARG A 56 3.27 5.44 16.54
C ARG A 56 2.64 4.44 15.57
N VAL A 57 1.93 4.92 14.57
CA VAL A 57 1.41 4.09 13.48
C VAL A 57 2.52 3.81 12.46
N LEU A 58 2.87 2.54 12.29
CA LEU A 58 3.83 2.08 11.30
C LEU A 58 3.09 1.47 10.12
N PHE A 59 3.10 2.15 8.98
CA PHE A 59 2.61 1.58 7.73
C PHE A 59 3.70 0.70 7.12
N SER A 60 3.61 -0.60 7.36
CA SER A 60 4.59 -1.58 6.89
C SER A 60 4.22 -2.07 5.49
N ALA A 61 5.13 -1.89 4.55
CA ALA A 61 5.01 -2.33 3.16
C ALA A 61 6.17 -3.27 2.80
N HIS A 62 5.97 -4.20 1.87
CA HIS A 62 7.09 -5.01 1.37
C HIS A 62 8.14 -4.10 0.72
N GLY A 63 9.42 -4.26 1.08
CA GLY A 63 10.51 -3.43 0.57
C GLY A 63 10.82 -3.70 -0.90
N LEU A 64 11.44 -2.74 -1.59
CA LEU A 64 12.04 -2.94 -2.90
C LEU A 64 13.51 -2.48 -2.89
N PRO A 65 14.38 -3.07 -3.72
CA PRO A 65 15.73 -2.55 -3.90
C PRO A 65 15.67 -1.11 -4.41
N GLU A 66 16.49 -0.20 -3.86
CA GLU A 66 16.47 1.22 -4.24
C GLU A 66 16.66 1.44 -5.75
N ARG A 67 17.43 0.58 -6.41
CA ARG A 67 17.64 0.63 -7.86
C ARG A 67 16.34 0.53 -8.66
N VAL A 68 15.33 -0.17 -8.14
CA VAL A 68 14.00 -0.31 -8.77
C VAL A 68 13.25 1.01 -8.68
N ILE A 69 13.26 1.66 -7.52
CA ILE A 69 12.65 2.98 -7.35
C ILE A 69 13.38 4.04 -8.18
N LYS A 70 14.73 4.04 -8.17
CA LYS A 70 15.55 4.94 -8.98
C LYS A 70 15.32 4.77 -10.48
N ALA A 71 14.96 3.56 -10.93
CA ALA A 71 14.58 3.30 -12.32
C ALA A 71 13.23 3.93 -12.71
N GLY A 72 12.42 4.35 -11.73
CA GLY A 72 11.16 5.06 -11.96
C GLY A 72 9.92 4.31 -11.48
N ASP A 73 10.08 3.22 -10.72
CA ASP A 73 8.95 2.48 -10.16
C ASP A 73 8.10 3.37 -9.23
N PRO A 74 6.77 3.43 -9.40
CA PRO A 74 5.91 4.32 -8.62
C PRO A 74 5.52 3.76 -7.25
N TYR A 75 5.88 2.52 -6.92
CA TYR A 75 5.42 1.80 -5.73
C TYR A 75 5.58 2.61 -4.45
N GLN A 76 6.80 3.10 -4.19
CA GLN A 76 7.11 3.84 -2.96
C GLN A 76 6.20 5.06 -2.79
N ARG A 77 6.08 5.88 -3.84
CA ARG A 77 5.23 7.07 -3.85
C ARG A 77 3.76 6.73 -3.66
N GLN A 78 3.28 5.64 -4.27
CA GLN A 78 1.90 5.21 -4.11
C GLN A 78 1.62 4.68 -2.69
N ILE A 79 2.58 4.02 -2.03
CA ILE A 79 2.47 3.60 -0.64
C ILE A 79 2.37 4.83 0.27
N GLU A 80 3.29 5.78 0.12
CA GLU A 80 3.32 7.04 0.90
C GLU A 80 2.02 7.84 0.69
N ALA A 81 1.52 7.92 -0.54
CA ALA A 81 0.25 8.57 -0.85
C ALA A 81 -0.97 7.83 -0.26
N THR A 82 -0.91 6.50 -0.15
CA THR A 82 -1.96 5.71 0.52
C THR A 82 -1.94 5.99 2.03
N ALA A 83 -0.76 5.92 2.66
CA ALA A 83 -0.58 6.17 4.09
C ALA A 83 -1.05 7.58 4.47
N ALA A 84 -0.64 8.60 3.72
CA ALA A 84 -1.07 9.97 3.93
C ALA A 84 -2.60 10.14 3.79
N ALA A 85 -3.22 9.46 2.81
CA ALA A 85 -4.67 9.51 2.63
C ALA A 85 -5.44 8.81 3.76
N ILE A 86 -4.88 7.72 4.32
CA ILE A 86 -5.45 7.05 5.49
C ILE A 86 -5.36 7.96 6.72
N ILE A 87 -4.21 8.57 6.98
CA ILE A 87 -4.05 9.49 8.12
C ILE A 87 -4.96 10.70 7.99
N ALA A 88 -5.09 11.28 6.78
CA ALA A 88 -6.00 12.39 6.53
C ALA A 88 -7.49 12.04 6.72
N ARG A 89 -7.84 10.75 6.78
CA ARG A 89 -9.19 10.27 7.09
C ARG A 89 -9.47 10.21 8.59
N LEU A 90 -8.43 10.18 9.42
CA LEU A 90 -8.56 10.16 10.88
C LEU A 90 -8.88 11.57 11.39
N ASP A 91 -9.71 11.65 12.41
CA ASP A 91 -10.21 12.88 13.03
C ASP A 91 -9.31 13.40 14.18
N GLN A 92 -8.08 12.88 14.26
CA GLN A 92 -7.10 13.23 15.29
C GLN A 92 -5.67 13.27 14.74
N PRO A 93 -4.76 14.07 15.33
CA PRO A 93 -3.33 13.96 15.05
C PRO A 93 -2.81 12.57 15.43
N VAL A 94 -2.01 11.99 14.55
CA VAL A 94 -1.40 10.67 14.75
C VAL A 94 0.08 10.77 14.44
N ASP A 95 0.94 10.22 15.31
CA ASP A 95 2.36 10.00 14.99
C ASP A 95 2.44 8.79 14.05
N TRP A 96 3.01 8.96 12.86
CA TRP A 96 3.07 7.90 11.86
C TRP A 96 4.31 7.99 10.97
N GLN A 97 4.69 6.84 10.41
CA GLN A 97 5.68 6.75 9.35
C GLN A 97 5.43 5.53 8.47
N VAL A 98 5.98 5.55 7.25
CA VAL A 98 6.07 4.38 6.37
C VAL A 98 7.38 3.66 6.64
N CYS A 99 7.34 2.33 6.70
CA CYS A 99 8.52 1.48 6.82
C CYS A 99 8.40 0.25 5.90
N TYR A 100 9.53 -0.43 5.70
CA TYR A 100 9.64 -1.48 4.69
C TYR A 100 10.16 -2.81 5.26
N GLN A 101 9.40 -3.88 5.08
CA GLN A 101 9.70 -5.24 5.57
C GLN A 101 10.33 -6.14 4.50
N SER A 102 10.67 -7.38 4.89
CA SER A 102 11.04 -8.47 3.99
C SER A 102 12.21 -8.18 3.04
N ARG A 103 13.24 -7.51 3.54
CA ARG A 103 14.47 -7.23 2.77
C ARG A 103 15.35 -8.49 2.72
N VAL A 104 15.78 -8.90 1.52
CA VAL A 104 16.58 -10.12 1.33
C VAL A 104 17.90 -9.84 0.62
N GLY A 105 18.99 -10.43 1.10
CA GLY A 105 20.29 -10.37 0.43
C GLY A 105 21.01 -9.02 0.59
N ARG A 106 22.03 -8.80 -0.25
CA ARG A 106 23.05 -7.73 -0.07
C ARG A 106 22.74 -6.41 -0.79
N LEU A 107 21.57 -6.29 -1.41
CA LEU A 107 21.20 -5.07 -2.12
C LEU A 107 20.91 -3.93 -1.12
N VAL A 108 20.96 -2.69 -1.60
CA VAL A 108 20.45 -1.53 -0.85
C VAL A 108 18.94 -1.44 -1.08
N TRP A 109 18.17 -1.37 0.00
CA TRP A 109 16.72 -1.38 0.02
C TRP A 109 16.18 -0.03 0.48
N ILE A 110 14.99 0.34 0.02
CA ILE A 110 14.29 1.54 0.51
C ILE A 110 14.01 1.45 2.01
N GLY A 111 14.12 2.57 2.71
CA GLY A 111 14.00 2.64 4.17
C GLY A 111 13.08 3.73 4.71
N PRO A 112 12.87 3.71 6.05
CA PRO A 112 13.48 2.79 7.03
C PRO A 112 12.92 1.36 6.96
N SER A 113 13.62 0.38 7.51
CA SER A 113 13.06 -0.97 7.65
C SER A 113 12.03 -1.02 8.78
N THR A 114 11.13 -2.00 8.74
CA THR A 114 10.18 -2.21 9.85
C THR A 114 10.91 -2.44 11.19
N PRO A 115 11.96 -3.28 11.28
CA PRO A 115 12.80 -3.37 12.50
C PRO A 115 13.41 -2.03 12.94
N GLU A 116 14.06 -1.28 12.04
CA GLU A 116 14.64 0.04 12.38
C GLU A 116 13.58 1.03 12.90
N ALA A 117 12.36 0.97 12.35
CA ALA A 117 11.24 1.79 12.78
C ALA A 117 10.72 1.41 14.17
N ILE A 118 10.68 0.11 14.50
CA ILE A 118 10.32 -0.41 15.84
C ILE A 118 11.40 -0.02 16.86
N GLU A 119 12.68 -0.17 16.52
CA GLU A 119 13.79 0.27 17.37
C GLU A 119 13.74 1.76 17.65
N GLN A 120 13.39 2.57 16.64
CA GLN A 120 13.23 4.02 16.85
C GLN A 120 12.05 4.33 17.78
N ALA A 121 10.91 3.65 17.61
CA ALA A 121 9.77 3.83 18.51
C ALA A 121 10.11 3.45 19.96
N ALA A 122 10.86 2.37 20.16
CA ALA A 122 11.36 1.96 21.48
C ALA A 122 12.26 3.05 22.12
N ARG A 123 13.19 3.61 21.34
CA ARG A 123 14.05 4.73 21.79
C ARG A 123 13.27 6.00 22.12
N ASP A 124 12.15 6.22 21.43
CA ASP A 124 11.26 7.35 21.65
C ASP A 124 10.26 7.10 22.80
N GLU A 125 10.33 5.94 23.47
CA GLU A 125 9.43 5.52 24.54
C GLU A 125 7.95 5.53 24.13
N VAL A 126 7.66 5.11 22.89
CA VAL A 126 6.29 4.94 22.36
C VAL A 126 6.06 3.52 21.86
N GLY A 127 4.85 3.00 22.06
CA GLY A 127 4.44 1.74 21.45
C GLY A 127 4.20 1.88 19.94
N VAL A 128 3.81 0.79 19.29
CA VAL A 128 3.55 0.76 17.84
C VAL A 128 2.23 0.11 17.49
N VAL A 129 1.54 0.72 16.53
CA VAL A 129 0.42 0.12 15.81
C VAL A 129 0.90 -0.16 14.39
N VAL A 130 1.08 -1.42 14.02
CA VAL A 130 1.64 -1.82 12.72
C VAL A 130 0.52 -2.19 11.76
N LEU A 131 0.44 -1.50 10.62
CA LEU A 131 -0.52 -1.78 9.55
C LEU A 131 0.20 -2.36 8.31
N PRO A 132 -0.15 -3.57 7.85
CA PRO A 132 0.28 -4.07 6.54
C PRO A 132 -0.45 -3.34 5.40
N ILE A 133 0.14 -2.27 4.86
CA ILE A 133 -0.54 -1.37 3.91
C ILE A 133 -0.51 -1.86 2.44
N ALA A 134 0.44 -2.72 2.09
CA ALA A 134 0.73 -3.07 0.70
C ALA A 134 -0.03 -4.31 0.17
N PHE A 135 -0.74 -5.03 1.04
CA PHE A 135 -1.47 -6.25 0.71
C PHE A 135 -2.79 -6.29 1.47
N VAL A 136 -3.81 -6.89 0.86
CA VAL A 136 -5.19 -6.87 1.35
C VAL A 136 -5.64 -8.18 1.97
N SER A 137 -4.76 -9.17 2.05
CA SER A 137 -5.03 -10.49 2.65
C SER A 137 -3.85 -10.91 3.50
N GLU A 138 -4.11 -11.72 4.52
CA GLU A 138 -3.05 -12.30 5.35
C GLU A 138 -2.14 -13.20 4.52
N HIS A 139 -0.84 -13.16 4.80
CA HIS A 139 0.20 -13.93 4.12
C HIS A 139 1.41 -14.10 5.06
N ILE A 140 2.51 -14.67 4.56
CA ILE A 140 3.67 -15.00 5.41
C ILE A 140 4.26 -13.76 6.11
N GLU A 141 4.39 -12.65 5.39
CA GLU A 141 4.89 -11.40 5.97
C GLU A 141 3.98 -10.84 7.08
N THR A 142 2.66 -11.07 7.08
CA THR A 142 1.81 -10.63 8.20
C THR A 142 1.81 -11.63 9.35
N LEU A 143 1.52 -12.88 9.06
CA LEU A 143 1.30 -13.92 10.08
C LEU A 143 2.59 -14.44 10.70
N VAL A 144 3.77 -14.18 10.10
CA VAL A 144 5.06 -14.61 10.63
C VAL A 144 5.96 -13.41 10.91
N GLU A 145 6.26 -12.57 9.91
CA GLU A 145 7.16 -11.44 10.18
C GLU A 145 6.53 -10.45 11.17
N LEU A 146 5.29 -9.97 10.93
CA LEU A 146 4.67 -9.00 11.85
C LEU A 146 4.24 -9.63 13.18
N ASP A 147 3.57 -10.79 13.16
CA ASP A 147 2.97 -11.38 14.37
C ASP A 147 3.96 -12.12 15.28
N HIS A 148 5.07 -12.62 14.74
CA HIS A 148 6.08 -13.35 15.52
C HIS A 148 7.40 -12.60 15.57
N GLU A 149 8.07 -12.42 14.44
CA GLU A 149 9.46 -11.92 14.43
C GLU A 149 9.56 -10.48 14.95
N TYR A 150 8.70 -9.59 14.44
CA TYR A 150 8.72 -8.18 14.83
C TYR A 150 8.00 -7.93 16.16
N ALA A 151 7.03 -8.76 16.52
CA ALA A 151 6.44 -8.74 17.85
C ALA A 151 7.46 -9.14 18.92
N GLU A 152 8.25 -10.20 18.68
CA GLU A 152 9.34 -10.62 19.55
C GLU A 152 10.44 -9.55 19.62
N LEU A 153 10.78 -8.91 18.50
CA LEU A 153 11.69 -7.76 18.50
C LEU A 153 11.17 -6.62 19.39
N ALA A 154 9.90 -6.24 19.25
CA ALA A 154 9.28 -5.18 20.03
C ALA A 154 9.29 -5.53 21.53
N GLU A 155 8.94 -6.76 21.89
CA GLU A 155 8.99 -7.26 23.26
C GLU A 155 10.41 -7.17 23.85
N ASN A 156 11.41 -7.65 23.12
CA ASN A 156 12.82 -7.61 23.54
C ASN A 156 13.36 -6.18 23.73
N LEU A 157 12.80 -5.21 23.01
CA LEU A 157 13.14 -3.79 23.11
C LEU A 157 12.31 -3.04 24.16
N GLY A 158 11.31 -3.68 24.77
CA GLY A 158 10.35 -3.01 25.64
C GLY A 158 9.41 -2.03 24.90
N CYS A 159 9.25 -2.19 23.59
CA CYS A 159 8.39 -1.38 22.74
C CYS A 159 6.93 -1.84 22.89
N ALA A 160 6.23 -1.30 23.88
CA ALA A 160 4.86 -1.67 24.21
C ALA A 160 3.91 -0.45 24.24
N PRO A 161 2.64 -0.61 23.80
CA PRO A 161 2.07 -1.83 23.23
C PRO A 161 2.56 -2.06 21.79
N TYR A 162 2.63 -3.32 21.36
CA TYR A 162 2.78 -3.72 19.96
C TYR A 162 1.45 -4.26 19.46
N ILE A 163 0.80 -3.56 18.52
CA ILE A 163 -0.52 -3.93 18.01
C ILE A 163 -0.44 -4.07 16.49
N ARG A 164 -0.58 -5.29 15.98
CA ARG A 164 -0.72 -5.51 14.55
C ARG A 164 -2.19 -5.39 14.12
N VAL A 165 -2.44 -4.54 13.13
CA VAL A 165 -3.73 -4.38 12.48
C VAL A 165 -3.95 -5.50 11.45
N PRO A 166 -5.15 -6.13 11.37
CA PRO A 166 -5.49 -7.10 10.34
C PRO A 166 -5.36 -6.56 8.93
N ALA A 167 -4.98 -7.42 7.99
CA ALA A 167 -5.17 -7.15 6.58
C ALA A 167 -6.67 -6.96 6.30
N LEU A 168 -7.01 -6.19 5.26
CA LEU A 168 -8.41 -5.82 4.96
C LEU A 168 -9.34 -7.04 4.82
N GLY A 169 -8.85 -8.12 4.24
CA GLY A 169 -9.60 -9.35 4.00
C GLY A 169 -10.88 -9.08 3.20
N VAL A 170 -12.01 -9.34 3.83
CA VAL A 170 -13.35 -9.27 3.22
C VAL A 170 -14.14 -8.02 3.63
N ASP A 171 -13.45 -6.90 3.90
CA ASP A 171 -14.12 -5.64 4.23
C ASP A 171 -15.13 -5.25 3.16
N ARG A 172 -16.39 -5.02 3.59
CA ARG A 172 -17.51 -4.76 2.68
C ARG A 172 -17.35 -3.47 1.87
N ALA A 173 -16.80 -2.42 2.47
CA ALA A 173 -16.62 -1.13 1.80
C ALA A 173 -15.49 -1.22 0.76
N PHE A 174 -14.42 -1.95 1.08
CA PHE A 174 -13.35 -2.23 0.14
C PHE A 174 -13.85 -3.07 -1.05
N ILE A 175 -14.57 -4.17 -0.80
CA ILE A 175 -15.13 -5.02 -1.87
C ILE A 175 -16.09 -4.24 -2.77
N ALA A 176 -16.98 -3.42 -2.18
CA ALA A 176 -17.89 -2.58 -2.96
C ALA A 176 -17.12 -1.61 -3.87
N ALA A 177 -16.10 -0.94 -3.33
CA ALA A 177 -15.27 -0.03 -4.11
C ALA A 177 -14.47 -0.74 -5.24
N LEU A 178 -14.05 -2.00 -5.03
CA LEU A 178 -13.46 -2.81 -6.10
C LEU A 178 -14.47 -3.12 -7.22
N ALA A 179 -15.72 -3.43 -6.86
CA ALA A 179 -16.77 -3.64 -7.85
C ALA A 179 -17.03 -2.36 -8.65
N ASP A 180 -17.11 -1.21 -7.99
CA ASP A 180 -17.36 0.08 -8.62
C ASP A 180 -16.26 0.44 -9.63
N ILE A 181 -14.98 0.33 -9.26
CA ILE A 181 -13.89 0.63 -10.21
C ILE A 181 -13.79 -0.38 -11.34
N THR A 182 -14.22 -1.62 -11.12
CA THR A 182 -14.23 -2.65 -12.17
C THR A 182 -15.31 -2.34 -13.20
N VAL A 183 -16.51 -1.98 -12.76
CA VAL A 183 -17.60 -1.58 -13.66
C VAL A 183 -17.24 -0.29 -14.39
N ALA A 184 -16.69 0.71 -13.69
CA ALA A 184 -16.27 1.97 -14.30
C ALA A 184 -15.15 1.80 -15.35
N ALA A 185 -14.31 0.75 -15.22
CA ALA A 185 -13.25 0.48 -16.20
C ALA A 185 -13.79 0.00 -17.55
N LEU A 186 -15.02 -0.51 -17.62
CA LEU A 186 -15.66 -0.93 -18.88
C LEU A 186 -15.83 0.24 -19.85
N ASP A 187 -16.04 1.45 -19.33
CA ASP A 187 -16.17 2.68 -20.13
C ASP A 187 -14.80 3.28 -20.51
N GLN A 188 -13.69 2.67 -20.08
CA GLN A 188 -12.34 3.18 -20.25
C GLN A 188 -11.43 2.15 -20.93
N PRO A 189 -11.48 1.99 -22.27
CA PRO A 189 -10.71 0.95 -22.98
C PRO A 189 -9.20 1.10 -22.75
N GLY A 190 -8.49 0.02 -22.42
CA GLY A 190 -7.06 0.03 -22.10
C GLY A 190 -6.77 0.28 -20.61
N VAL A 191 -5.64 0.94 -20.31
CA VAL A 191 -5.11 1.04 -18.93
C VAL A 191 -5.54 2.32 -18.23
N ALA A 192 -6.11 2.23 -17.04
CA ALA A 192 -6.47 3.38 -16.22
C ALA A 192 -6.22 3.13 -14.71
N PRO A 193 -5.90 4.18 -13.94
CA PRO A 193 -5.93 4.11 -12.49
C PRO A 193 -7.38 4.17 -11.96
N GLY A 194 -7.64 3.45 -10.88
CA GLY A 194 -8.89 3.55 -10.12
C GLY A 194 -8.99 4.86 -9.32
N ALA A 195 -10.23 5.31 -9.12
CA ALA A 195 -10.58 6.45 -8.25
C ALA A 195 -9.89 7.79 -8.56
N GLY A 196 -9.65 8.09 -9.84
CA GLY A 196 -9.14 9.41 -10.26
C GLY A 196 -7.71 9.72 -9.80
N TRP A 197 -6.95 8.70 -9.37
CA TRP A 197 -5.52 8.86 -9.06
C TRP A 197 -4.77 9.33 -10.31
N THR A 198 -4.22 10.54 -10.29
CA THR A 198 -3.45 11.05 -11.42
C THR A 198 -2.00 10.63 -11.33
N CYS A 199 -1.57 9.83 -12.29
CA CYS A 199 -0.22 9.30 -12.33
C CYS A 199 0.88 10.29 -12.73
N GLY A 200 0.60 11.60 -12.76
CA GLY A 200 1.61 12.65 -13.00
C GLY A 200 2.78 12.56 -12.01
N GLU A 201 2.53 12.01 -10.81
CA GLU A 201 3.54 11.75 -9.78
C GLU A 201 4.28 10.42 -9.97
N CYS A 202 3.88 9.54 -10.90
CA CYS A 202 4.42 8.18 -11.05
C CYS A 202 5.65 8.10 -11.96
N GLY A 203 6.00 9.16 -12.70
CA GLY A 203 7.17 9.20 -13.57
C GLY A 203 7.08 8.35 -14.84
N PRO A 204 8.22 8.04 -15.49
CA PRO A 204 8.24 7.49 -16.84
C PRO A 204 7.74 6.05 -16.96
N ILE A 205 7.70 5.27 -15.89
CA ILE A 205 7.28 3.85 -15.89
C ILE A 205 5.76 3.68 -15.66
N CYS A 206 5.01 4.78 -15.54
CA CYS A 206 3.57 4.71 -15.35
C CYS A 206 2.89 3.96 -16.54
N PRO A 207 2.10 2.90 -16.26
CA PRO A 207 1.40 2.16 -17.31
C PRO A 207 0.24 2.97 -17.95
N ALA A 208 -0.22 4.04 -17.30
CA ALA A 208 -1.25 4.95 -17.80
C ALA A 208 -0.67 6.25 -18.41
N ARG A 209 0.64 6.34 -18.62
CA ARG A 209 1.33 7.58 -19.05
C ARG A 209 0.83 8.11 -20.40
N ASP A 210 0.59 7.22 -21.36
CA ASP A 210 0.20 7.63 -22.72
C ASP A 210 -1.24 8.15 -22.78
N ARG A 211 -2.09 7.82 -21.79
CA ARG A 211 -3.38 8.48 -21.58
C ARG A 211 -3.26 9.86 -20.95
N ALA A 212 -2.34 10.04 -19.99
CA ALA A 212 -2.12 11.33 -19.34
C ALA A 212 -1.63 12.41 -20.33
N ASN A 213 -0.83 12.00 -21.33
CA ASN A 213 -0.29 12.90 -22.37
C ASN A 213 -1.27 13.18 -23.53
N SER A 214 -2.31 12.36 -23.71
CA SER A 214 -3.27 12.54 -24.79
C SER A 214 -4.41 13.49 -24.44
N GLY A 215 -4.40 14.08 -23.24
CA GLY A 215 -5.33 15.14 -22.82
C GLY A 215 -6.77 14.69 -23.02
N GLY A 216 -7.36 14.04 -22.01
CA GLY A 216 -8.73 13.55 -22.04
C GLY A 216 -9.63 14.42 -22.90
N VAL A 217 -9.94 13.93 -24.09
CA VAL A 217 -11.07 14.46 -24.86
C VAL A 217 -12.25 14.09 -23.99
N ALA A 218 -12.71 15.05 -23.19
CA ALA A 218 -13.97 14.96 -22.49
C ALA A 218 -15.01 14.65 -23.57
N ALA A 219 -15.53 13.43 -23.54
CA ALA A 219 -16.72 13.11 -24.31
C ALA A 219 -17.85 13.99 -23.77
N ALA A 220 -18.37 14.83 -24.66
CA ALA A 220 -19.53 15.68 -24.45
C ALA A 220 -20.82 14.85 -24.29
#